data_AF-A0A1P8ENI8-F1
#
_entry.id   AF-A0A1P8ENI8-F1
#
_cell.length_a   1.000
_cell.length_b   1.000
_cell.length_c   1.000
_cell.angle_alpha   90.00
_cell.angle_beta   90.00
_cell.angle_gamma   90.00
#
_symmetry.space_group_name_H-M   'P 1'
#
loop_
_entity.id
_entity.type
_entity.pdbx_description
1 polymer ?
#
loop_
_entity_poly.entity_id
_entity_poly.type
_entity_poly.pdbx_seq_one_letter_code
_entity_poly.pdbx_strand_id
1 'polypeptide(L)'
;MSEKVKSKKDGAAPYVSEDELDITLSALKGLNSLRNQCIILCSHFMGLRAQELAWLVIGDVYDINRNIIKETIRLTSSITKGEKFREVYLVNPKLKELLLEYILTHRPKDNNAPLFLSQKGGSFSPDTMQKLIAREYKKAGINATSHSGRRSFATNLIRRNVDIHAVQQLMGHTSILTTQKYFQTDPNLLKEATSKLN
;
A
#
# COMPACT_ATOMS: atom_id res chain seq x y z
N MET A 1 29.15 -15.11 -8.17
CA MET A 1 29.02 -15.06 -6.71
C MET A 1 28.35 -13.74 -6.36
N SER A 2 27.03 -13.75 -6.16
CA SER A 2 26.28 -12.52 -5.84
C SER A 2 26.47 -12.18 -4.37
N GLU A 3 27.12 -11.04 -4.09
CA GLU A 3 27.24 -10.50 -2.74
C GLU A 3 25.86 -10.20 -2.18
N LYS A 4 25.47 -10.97 -1.15
CA LYS A 4 24.37 -10.59 -0.27
C LYS A 4 24.79 -9.37 0.53
N VAL A 5 24.40 -8.19 0.06
CA VAL A 5 24.49 -6.94 0.83
C VAL A 5 23.66 -7.12 2.11
N LYS A 6 24.34 -7.27 3.25
CA LYS A 6 23.72 -7.27 4.58
C LYS A 6 23.06 -5.89 4.78
N SER A 7 21.72 -5.85 4.82
CA SER A 7 21.02 -4.61 5.18
C SER A 7 21.25 -4.31 6.67
N LYS A 8 21.72 -3.09 6.96
CA LYS A 8 21.79 -2.54 8.31
C LYS A 8 20.39 -2.58 8.94
N LYS A 9 20.30 -3.06 10.19
CA LYS A 9 19.10 -2.94 11.04
C LYS A 9 18.90 -1.49 11.47
N ASP A 10 18.54 -0.63 10.55
CA ASP A 10 17.79 0.58 10.89
C ASP A 10 16.35 0.13 11.09
N GLY A 11 15.67 0.55 12.16
CA GLY A 11 14.31 0.11 12.53
C GLY A 11 13.18 0.42 11.53
N ALA A 12 13.49 0.60 10.25
CA ALA A 12 12.58 0.79 9.15
C ALA A 12 12.14 -0.57 8.56
N ALA A 13 10.83 -0.72 8.29
CA ALA A 13 10.24 -1.91 7.68
C ALA A 13 11.00 -2.36 6.42
N PRO A 14 11.26 -3.65 6.16
CA PRO A 14 12.00 -4.08 4.96
C PRO A 14 11.34 -3.62 3.65
N TYR A 15 12.15 -3.27 2.63
CA TYR A 15 11.68 -3.05 1.26
C TYR A 15 11.29 -4.39 0.65
N VAL A 16 10.18 -4.41 -0.09
CA VAL A 16 9.69 -5.57 -0.86
C VAL A 16 9.83 -5.24 -2.35
N SER A 17 10.60 -6.03 -3.09
CA SER A 17 10.79 -5.88 -4.54
C SER A 17 9.54 -6.28 -5.34
N GLU A 18 9.55 -6.01 -6.65
CA GLU A 18 8.49 -6.47 -7.55
C GLU A 18 8.41 -8.00 -7.57
N ASP A 19 9.55 -8.70 -7.66
CA ASP A 19 9.60 -10.16 -7.57
C ASP A 19 9.05 -10.70 -6.23
N GLU A 20 9.41 -10.07 -5.10
CA GLU A 20 8.92 -10.47 -3.79
C GLU A 20 7.41 -10.21 -3.63
N LEU A 21 6.90 -9.14 -4.24
CA LEU A 21 5.47 -8.87 -4.33
C LEU A 21 4.77 -9.96 -5.15
N ASP A 22 5.30 -10.33 -6.30
CA ASP A 22 4.71 -11.37 -7.16
C ASP A 22 4.72 -12.75 -6.50
N ILE A 23 5.82 -13.10 -5.80
CA ILE A 23 5.89 -14.30 -4.95
C ILE A 23 4.81 -14.25 -3.85
N THR A 24 4.66 -13.09 -3.21
CA THR A 24 3.64 -12.89 -2.16
C THR A 24 2.23 -13.09 -2.71
N LEU A 25 1.90 -12.47 -3.85
CA LEU A 25 0.59 -12.58 -4.47
C LEU A 25 0.29 -14.03 -4.91
N SER A 26 1.28 -14.71 -5.47
CA SER A 26 1.16 -16.12 -5.91
C SER A 26 0.98 -17.10 -4.75
N ALA A 27 1.47 -16.76 -3.56
CA ALA A 27 1.30 -17.57 -2.35
C ALA A 27 -0.10 -17.44 -1.71
N LEU A 28 -0.91 -16.44 -2.11
CA LEU A 28 -2.25 -16.22 -1.55
C LEU A 28 -3.24 -17.28 -2.03
N LYS A 29 -3.79 -18.08 -1.10
CA LYS A 29 -4.70 -19.18 -1.39
C LYS A 29 -5.94 -19.18 -0.48
N GLY A 30 -6.98 -19.89 -0.91
CA GLY A 30 -8.22 -20.11 -0.17
C GLY A 30 -9.27 -19.00 -0.33
N LEU A 31 -10.38 -19.11 0.40
CA LEU A 31 -11.58 -18.27 0.26
C LEU A 31 -11.36 -16.75 0.43
N ASN A 32 -10.24 -16.34 1.02
CA ASN A 32 -9.93 -14.93 1.25
C ASN A 32 -8.79 -14.42 0.35
N SER A 33 -8.38 -15.18 -0.67
CA SER A 33 -7.24 -14.83 -1.53
C SER A 33 -7.45 -13.49 -2.22
N LEU A 34 -8.61 -13.28 -2.86
CA LEU A 34 -8.95 -12.04 -3.57
C LEU A 34 -8.93 -10.81 -2.64
N ARG A 35 -9.55 -10.93 -1.45
CA ARG A 35 -9.48 -9.90 -0.40
C ARG A 35 -8.04 -9.57 -0.03
N ASN A 36 -7.24 -10.59 0.23
CA ASN A 36 -5.86 -10.41 0.67
C ASN A 36 -4.98 -9.82 -0.45
N GLN A 37 -5.21 -10.19 -1.71
CA GLN A 37 -4.54 -9.59 -2.86
C GLN A 37 -4.81 -8.08 -2.92
N CYS A 38 -6.08 -7.68 -2.82
CA CYS A 38 -6.47 -6.27 -2.77
C CYS A 38 -5.77 -5.52 -1.62
N ILE A 39 -5.75 -6.09 -0.41
CA ILE A 39 -5.11 -5.48 0.76
C ILE A 39 -3.60 -5.24 0.52
N ILE A 40 -2.88 -6.25 0.03
CA ILE A 40 -1.44 -6.15 -0.25
C ILE A 40 -1.18 -5.12 -1.34
N LEU A 41 -1.92 -5.18 -2.45
CA LEU A 41 -1.78 -4.26 -3.57
C LEU A 41 -2.12 -2.82 -3.19
N CYS A 42 -3.16 -2.57 -2.40
CA CYS A 42 -3.46 -1.24 -1.87
C CYS A 42 -2.30 -0.67 -1.04
N SER A 43 -1.59 -1.51 -0.27
CA SER A 43 -0.40 -1.07 0.45
C SER A 43 0.74 -0.64 -0.51
N HIS A 44 0.94 -1.39 -1.59
CA HIS A 44 2.03 -1.18 -2.57
C HIS A 44 1.76 -0.11 -3.61
N PHE A 45 0.51 0.10 -4.02
CA PHE A 45 0.15 1.00 -5.11
C PHE A 45 -0.53 2.29 -4.66
N MET A 46 -1.00 2.35 -3.41
CA MET A 46 -1.62 3.56 -2.84
C MET A 46 -0.91 4.04 -1.57
N GLY A 47 0.11 3.29 -1.11
CA GLY A 47 0.88 3.62 0.08
C GLY A 47 0.04 3.60 1.36
N LEU A 48 -1.07 2.85 1.44
CA LEU A 48 -1.96 2.90 2.60
C LEU A 48 -1.32 2.28 3.86
N ARG A 49 -1.60 2.88 5.02
CA ARG A 49 -1.28 2.31 6.34
C ARG A 49 -2.28 1.20 6.67
N ALA A 50 -1.89 0.26 7.53
CA ALA A 50 -2.78 -0.82 7.96
C ALA A 50 -4.06 -0.30 8.66
N GLN A 51 -3.98 0.81 9.40
CA GLN A 51 -5.18 1.44 9.98
C GLN A 51 -6.09 2.00 8.89
N GLU A 52 -5.53 2.71 7.89
CA GLU A 52 -6.30 3.26 6.78
C GLU A 52 -7.02 2.12 6.02
N LEU A 53 -6.30 1.03 5.72
CA LEU A 53 -6.88 -0.19 5.13
C LEU A 53 -7.98 -0.82 5.98
N ALA A 54 -7.80 -0.86 7.31
CA ALA A 54 -8.75 -1.50 8.21
C ALA A 54 -10.10 -0.77 8.29
N TRP A 55 -10.11 0.53 7.99
CA TRP A 55 -11.25 1.42 8.24
C TRP A 55 -11.87 2.01 6.98
N LEU A 56 -11.30 1.78 5.80
CA LEU A 56 -11.98 2.09 4.54
C LEU A 56 -13.36 1.43 4.52
N VAL A 57 -14.35 2.14 3.97
CA VAL A 57 -15.67 1.61 3.64
C VAL A 57 -15.86 1.52 2.12
N ILE A 58 -16.87 0.80 1.66
CA ILE A 58 -17.15 0.62 0.23
C ILE A 58 -17.33 1.96 -0.47
N GLY A 59 -18.08 2.87 0.14
CA GLY A 59 -18.36 4.19 -0.41
C GLY A 59 -17.13 5.09 -0.56
N ASP A 60 -16.02 4.80 0.11
CA ASP A 60 -14.76 5.54 -0.09
C ASP A 60 -14.12 5.21 -1.44
N VAL A 61 -14.25 3.95 -1.90
CA VAL A 61 -13.50 3.39 -3.03
C VAL A 61 -14.37 3.16 -4.26
N TYR A 62 -15.67 2.95 -4.08
CA TYR A 62 -16.58 2.53 -5.14
C TYR A 62 -17.81 3.44 -5.20
N ASP A 63 -18.16 3.84 -6.42
CA ASP A 63 -19.41 4.55 -6.69
C ASP A 63 -20.46 3.53 -7.14
N ILE A 64 -21.38 3.21 -6.24
CA ILE A 64 -22.43 2.21 -6.48
C ILE A 64 -23.41 2.61 -7.58
N ASN A 65 -23.64 3.91 -7.79
CA ASN A 65 -24.59 4.40 -8.78
C ASN A 65 -24.00 4.34 -10.18
N ARG A 66 -22.69 4.60 -10.29
CA ARG A 66 -21.96 4.57 -11.56
C ARG A 66 -21.32 3.21 -11.86
N ASN A 67 -21.30 2.29 -10.89
CA ASN A 67 -20.66 0.98 -10.98
C ASN A 67 -19.17 1.08 -11.36
N ILE A 68 -18.44 2.02 -10.72
CA ILE A 68 -17.02 2.27 -11.00
C ILE A 68 -16.19 2.38 -9.72
N ILE A 69 -14.93 1.98 -9.82
CA ILE A 69 -13.91 2.28 -8.82
C ILE A 69 -13.49 3.75 -8.97
N LYS A 70 -13.49 4.48 -7.84
CA LYS A 70 -13.05 5.87 -7.78
C LYS A 70 -11.54 5.95 -7.94
N GLU A 71 -11.07 6.96 -8.65
CA GLU A 71 -9.63 7.20 -8.84
C GLU A 71 -9.02 7.94 -7.65
N THR A 72 -9.78 8.85 -7.04
CA THR A 72 -9.35 9.64 -5.88
C THR A 72 -10.13 9.21 -4.65
N ILE A 73 -9.41 8.80 -3.61
CA ILE A 73 -9.96 8.40 -2.32
C ILE A 73 -9.49 9.39 -1.27
N ARG A 74 -10.45 10.03 -0.59
CA ARG A 74 -10.15 11.00 0.46
C ARG A 74 -10.11 10.28 1.82
N LEU A 75 -8.92 10.13 2.37
CA LEU A 75 -8.74 9.58 3.72
C LEU A 75 -9.02 10.70 4.72
N THR A 76 -10.15 10.62 5.41
CA THR A 76 -10.60 11.62 6.39
C THR A 76 -9.89 11.46 7.73
N SER A 77 -10.00 12.47 8.59
CA SER A 77 -9.42 12.48 9.93
C SER A 77 -9.96 11.34 10.83
N SER A 78 -11.17 10.84 10.58
CA SER A 78 -11.70 9.66 11.27
C SER A 78 -10.94 8.38 10.89
N ILE A 79 -10.46 8.29 9.65
CA ILE A 79 -9.65 7.17 9.15
C ILE A 79 -8.19 7.31 9.61
N THR A 80 -7.67 8.55 9.68
CA THR A 80 -6.27 8.83 10.04
C THR A 80 -6.05 9.15 11.53
N LYS A 81 -7.08 9.10 12.39
CA LYS A 81 -7.03 9.46 13.84
C LYS A 81 -6.55 10.91 14.09
N GLY A 82 -7.14 11.89 13.41
CA GLY A 82 -6.87 13.31 13.67
C GLY A 82 -5.67 13.90 12.93
N GLU A 83 -4.98 13.12 12.09
CA GLU A 83 -4.06 13.69 11.09
C GLU A 83 -4.85 14.43 9.99
N LYS A 84 -4.18 15.37 9.31
CA LYS A 84 -4.73 16.07 8.15
C LYS A 84 -5.30 15.06 7.13
N PHE A 85 -6.44 15.38 6.54
CA PHE A 85 -6.97 14.60 5.43
C PHE A 85 -5.91 14.52 4.32
N ARG A 86 -5.83 13.37 3.65
CA ARG A 86 -4.97 13.21 2.48
C ARG A 86 -5.72 12.46 1.39
N GLU A 87 -5.42 12.80 0.16
CA GLU A 87 -5.89 12.04 -0.98
C GLU A 87 -4.90 10.92 -1.30
N VAL A 88 -5.43 9.78 -1.71
CA VAL A 88 -4.67 8.72 -2.33
C VAL A 88 -5.28 8.38 -3.67
N TYR A 89 -4.44 8.00 -4.61
CA TYR A 89 -4.83 7.79 -5.99
C TYR A 89 -4.78 6.30 -6.34
N LEU A 90 -5.94 5.75 -6.68
CA LEU A 90 -6.12 4.38 -7.14
C LEU A 90 -6.09 4.38 -8.66
N VAL A 91 -4.89 4.40 -9.23
CA VAL A 91 -4.67 4.49 -10.69
C VAL A 91 -4.22 3.18 -11.33
N ASN A 92 -3.75 2.21 -10.53
CA ASN A 92 -3.27 0.93 -11.05
C ASN A 92 -4.44 0.09 -11.64
N PRO A 93 -4.45 -0.23 -12.94
CA PRO A 93 -5.58 -0.91 -13.59
C PRO A 93 -5.89 -2.28 -13.01
N LYS A 94 -4.87 -3.09 -12.74
CA LYS A 94 -5.01 -4.43 -12.14
C LYS A 94 -5.64 -4.35 -10.75
N LEU A 95 -5.24 -3.38 -9.94
CA LEU A 95 -5.85 -3.17 -8.62
C LEU A 95 -7.30 -2.71 -8.72
N LYS A 96 -7.64 -1.82 -9.66
CA LYS A 96 -9.04 -1.42 -9.91
C LYS A 96 -9.90 -2.63 -10.26
N GLU A 97 -9.43 -3.48 -11.17
CA GLU A 97 -10.13 -4.70 -11.59
C GLU A 97 -10.38 -5.65 -10.42
N LEU A 98 -9.33 -5.96 -9.63
CA LEU A 98 -9.45 -6.86 -8.47
C LEU A 98 -10.37 -6.28 -7.38
N LEU A 99 -10.31 -4.98 -7.13
CA LEU A 99 -11.21 -4.33 -6.16
C LEU A 99 -12.66 -4.37 -6.64
N LEU A 100 -12.90 -4.13 -7.93
CA LEU A 100 -14.23 -4.22 -8.51
C LEU A 100 -14.78 -5.64 -8.40
N GLU A 101 -14.00 -6.64 -8.80
CA GLU A 101 -14.36 -8.05 -8.65
C GLU A 101 -14.69 -8.37 -7.19
N TYR A 102 -13.81 -7.99 -6.25
CA TYR A 102 -14.00 -8.25 -4.82
C TYR A 102 -15.28 -7.62 -4.28
N ILE A 103 -15.55 -6.35 -4.62
CA ILE A 103 -16.74 -5.63 -4.17
C ILE A 103 -17.99 -6.29 -4.71
N LEU A 104 -18.03 -6.61 -6.01
CA LEU A 104 -19.23 -7.15 -6.65
C LEU A 104 -19.54 -8.59 -6.21
N THR A 105 -18.53 -9.37 -5.85
CA THR A 105 -18.71 -10.80 -5.53
C THR A 105 -18.77 -11.11 -4.03
N HIS A 106 -18.16 -10.31 -3.17
CA HIS A 106 -18.03 -10.62 -1.75
C HIS A 106 -18.66 -9.59 -0.81
N ARG A 107 -19.13 -8.44 -1.33
CA ARG A 107 -19.56 -7.33 -0.48
C ARG A 107 -21.04 -6.97 -0.68
N PRO A 108 -21.72 -6.50 0.38
CA PRO A 108 -23.08 -6.00 0.25
C PRO A 108 -23.09 -4.67 -0.51
N LYS A 109 -24.24 -4.35 -1.09
CA LYS A 109 -24.54 -3.04 -1.71
C LYS A 109 -24.83 -1.98 -0.64
N ASP A 110 -23.86 -1.71 0.22
CA ASP A 110 -23.95 -0.73 1.31
C ASP A 110 -22.66 0.10 1.37
N ASN A 111 -22.79 1.41 1.13
CA ASN A 111 -21.66 2.34 1.12
C ASN A 111 -20.93 2.42 2.47
N ASN A 112 -21.63 2.17 3.59
CA ASN A 112 -21.07 2.26 4.93
C ASN A 112 -20.47 0.93 5.41
N ALA A 113 -20.70 -0.16 4.67
CA ALA A 113 -20.09 -1.42 5.00
C ALA A 113 -18.55 -1.30 4.87
N PRO A 114 -17.77 -1.96 5.75
CA PRO A 114 -16.30 -1.93 5.69
C PRO A 114 -15.83 -2.32 4.29
N LEU A 115 -14.68 -1.90 3.77
CA LEU A 115 -14.21 -2.36 2.46
C LEU A 115 -13.68 -3.79 2.54
N PHE A 116 -12.96 -4.13 3.61
CA PHE A 116 -12.43 -5.48 3.83
C PHE A 116 -13.01 -6.12 5.09
N LEU A 117 -13.58 -7.32 4.96
CA LEU A 117 -14.09 -8.08 6.10
C LEU A 117 -12.99 -8.88 6.78
N SER A 118 -12.95 -8.84 8.11
CA SER A 118 -12.19 -9.77 8.92
C SER A 118 -12.78 -11.19 8.82
N GLN A 119 -12.03 -12.19 9.31
CA GLN A 119 -12.51 -13.57 9.37
C GLN A 119 -13.78 -13.75 10.22
N LYS A 120 -14.10 -12.78 11.10
CA LYS A 120 -15.31 -12.78 11.93
C LYS A 120 -16.50 -12.04 11.28
N GLY A 121 -16.37 -11.59 10.03
CA GLY A 121 -17.45 -10.93 9.29
C GLY A 121 -17.64 -9.43 9.55
N GLY A 122 -16.96 -8.84 10.55
CA GLY A 122 -16.92 -7.39 10.80
C GLY A 122 -15.64 -6.73 10.27
N SER A 123 -15.48 -5.43 10.53
CA SER A 123 -14.27 -4.66 10.17
C SER A 123 -13.00 -5.26 10.75
N PHE A 124 -11.86 -5.00 10.09
CA PHE A 124 -10.58 -5.21 10.74
C PHE A 124 -10.35 -4.19 11.84
N SER A 125 -9.67 -4.62 12.91
CA SER A 125 -8.94 -3.69 13.76
C SER A 125 -7.60 -3.38 13.09
N PRO A 126 -6.97 -2.23 13.39
CA PRO A 126 -5.64 -1.92 12.86
C PRO A 126 -4.61 -3.02 13.19
N ASP A 127 -4.66 -3.59 14.40
CA ASP A 127 -3.76 -4.66 14.82
C ASP A 127 -3.99 -5.96 14.02
N THR A 128 -5.24 -6.36 13.84
CA THR A 128 -5.56 -7.57 13.06
C THR A 128 -5.25 -7.41 11.57
N MET A 129 -5.36 -6.19 11.02
CA MET A 129 -4.89 -5.89 9.67
C MET A 129 -3.36 -5.99 9.56
N GLN A 130 -2.62 -5.46 10.54
CA GLN A 130 -1.16 -5.58 10.56
C GLN A 130 -0.70 -7.04 10.62
N LYS A 131 -1.32 -7.82 11.51
CA LYS A 131 -1.06 -9.26 11.66
C LYS A 131 -1.39 -10.04 10.40
N LEU A 132 -2.50 -9.70 9.73
CA LEU A 132 -2.87 -10.29 8.44
C LEU A 132 -1.77 -10.07 7.41
N ILE A 133 -1.36 -8.82 7.17
CA ILE A 133 -0.36 -8.48 6.15
C ILE A 133 0.98 -9.17 6.45
N ALA A 134 1.47 -9.07 7.69
CA ALA A 134 2.72 -9.72 8.09
C ALA A 134 2.66 -11.25 7.94
N ARG A 135 1.51 -11.86 8.24
CA ARG A 135 1.30 -13.30 8.06
C ARG A 135 1.36 -13.70 6.59
N GLU A 136 0.75 -12.95 5.69
CA GLU A 136 0.76 -13.30 4.26
C GLU A 136 2.17 -13.18 3.66
N TYR A 137 2.96 -12.16 4.03
CA TYR A 137 4.38 -12.11 3.67
C TYR A 137 5.18 -13.31 4.22
N LYS A 138 4.97 -13.64 5.50
CA LYS A 138 5.64 -14.78 6.13
C LYS A 138 5.33 -16.10 5.42
N LYS A 139 4.09 -16.33 5.00
CA LYS A 139 3.70 -17.53 4.24
C LYS A 139 4.40 -17.62 2.89
N ALA A 140 4.69 -16.48 2.27
CA ALA A 140 5.43 -16.38 1.04
C ALA A 140 6.96 -16.49 1.22
N GLY A 141 7.45 -16.64 2.45
CA GLY A 141 8.88 -16.66 2.75
C GLY A 141 9.55 -15.29 2.69
N ILE A 142 8.77 -14.20 2.62
CA ILE A 142 9.28 -12.83 2.49
C ILE A 142 9.39 -12.19 3.88
N ASN A 143 10.56 -11.65 4.21
CA ASN A 143 10.77 -10.92 5.46
C ASN A 143 10.22 -9.50 5.35
N ALA A 144 8.94 -9.32 5.64
CA ALA A 144 8.25 -8.04 5.53
C ALA A 144 7.22 -7.84 6.64
N THR A 145 6.80 -6.59 6.80
CA THR A 145 5.82 -6.16 7.82
C THR A 145 4.63 -5.47 7.16
N SER A 146 3.64 -5.08 7.96
CA SER A 146 2.51 -4.25 7.51
C SER A 146 2.90 -2.93 6.86
N HIS A 147 4.08 -2.38 7.20
CA HIS A 147 4.59 -1.13 6.64
C HIS A 147 5.47 -1.33 5.38
N SER A 148 5.84 -2.57 5.04
CA SER A 148 6.76 -2.86 3.96
C SER A 148 6.21 -2.47 2.59
N GLY A 149 4.93 -2.76 2.29
CA GLY A 149 4.32 -2.36 1.00
C GLY A 149 4.27 -0.84 0.83
N ARG A 150 3.89 -0.13 1.89
CA ARG A 150 3.93 1.33 1.93
C ARG A 150 5.34 1.92 1.79
N ARG A 151 6.36 1.27 2.35
CA ARG A 151 7.76 1.66 2.12
C ARG A 151 8.15 1.44 0.65
N SER A 152 7.78 0.29 0.08
CA SER A 152 8.04 -0.01 -1.33
C SER A 152 7.40 1.03 -2.24
N PHE A 153 6.15 1.43 -1.97
CA PHE A 153 5.49 2.53 -2.67
C PHE A 153 6.33 3.81 -2.68
N ALA A 154 6.74 4.31 -1.51
CA ALA A 154 7.54 5.53 -1.42
C ALA A 154 8.91 5.39 -2.10
N THR A 155 9.58 4.25 -1.89
CA THR A 155 10.90 3.96 -2.48
C THR A 155 10.82 3.92 -4.00
N ASN A 156 9.78 3.29 -4.55
CA ASN A 156 9.58 3.15 -6.00
C ASN A 156 9.28 4.49 -6.67
N LEU A 157 8.49 5.36 -6.02
CA LEU A 157 8.27 6.73 -6.52
C LEU A 157 9.58 7.53 -6.56
N ILE A 158 10.37 7.48 -5.48
CA ILE A 158 11.67 8.18 -5.42
C ILE A 158 12.62 7.65 -6.49
N ARG A 159 12.71 6.33 -6.68
CA ARG A 159 13.53 5.69 -7.73
C ARG A 159 13.08 6.06 -9.15
N ARG A 160 11.83 6.48 -9.33
CA ARG A 160 11.27 6.96 -10.60
C ARG A 160 11.34 8.49 -10.71
N ASN A 161 12.25 9.13 -9.95
CA ASN A 161 12.47 10.58 -9.95
C ASN A 161 11.24 11.42 -9.60
N VAL A 162 10.28 10.86 -8.86
CA VAL A 162 9.16 11.65 -8.33
C VAL A 162 9.67 12.57 -7.23
N ASP A 163 9.27 13.83 -7.29
CA ASP A 163 9.65 14.85 -6.32
C ASP A 163 9.36 14.41 -4.87
N ILE A 164 10.32 14.64 -3.98
CA ILE A 164 10.24 14.15 -2.60
C ILE A 164 9.12 14.83 -1.79
N HIS A 165 8.74 16.07 -2.12
CA HIS A 165 7.60 16.73 -1.50
C HIS A 165 6.28 16.14 -1.98
N ALA A 166 6.18 15.79 -3.27
CA ALA A 166 5.05 15.04 -3.79
C ALA A 166 4.93 13.67 -3.09
N VAL A 167 6.04 12.94 -2.92
CA VAL A 167 6.05 11.67 -2.16
C VAL A 167 5.65 11.91 -0.69
N GLN A 168 6.12 12.98 -0.06
CA GLN A 168 5.73 13.33 1.32
C GLN A 168 4.20 13.55 1.44
N GLN A 169 3.59 14.26 0.49
CA GLN A 169 2.14 14.48 0.44
C GLN A 169 1.38 13.17 0.20
N LEU A 170 1.82 12.35 -0.77
CA LEU A 170 1.27 11.02 -1.05
C LEU A 170 1.45 10.02 0.08
N MET A 171 2.31 10.31 1.05
CA MET A 171 2.47 9.54 2.27
C MET A 171 1.70 10.19 3.44
N GLY A 172 1.34 11.47 3.37
CA GLY A 172 0.76 12.18 4.52
C GLY A 172 1.74 12.31 5.68
N HIS A 173 3.04 12.49 5.38
CA HIS A 173 4.06 12.72 6.39
C HIS A 173 4.13 14.19 6.77
N THR A 174 4.04 14.51 8.06
CA THR A 174 4.15 15.88 8.57
C THR A 174 5.56 16.45 8.45
N SER A 175 6.58 15.58 8.49
CA SER A 175 7.98 15.96 8.35
C SER A 175 8.62 15.28 7.15
N ILE A 176 9.36 16.07 6.36
CA ILE A 176 10.18 15.60 5.25
C ILE A 176 11.28 14.62 5.73
N LEU A 177 11.78 14.77 6.96
CA LEU A 177 12.79 13.88 7.54
C LEU A 177 12.33 12.42 7.59
N THR A 178 11.02 12.19 7.74
CA THR A 178 10.43 10.84 7.70
C THR A 178 10.48 10.25 6.29
N THR A 179 10.28 11.08 5.27
CA THR A 179 10.34 10.68 3.86
C THR A 179 11.79 10.52 3.39
N GLN A 180 12.72 11.32 3.89
CA GLN A 180 14.16 11.20 3.60
C GLN A 180 14.75 9.84 3.96
N LYS A 181 14.16 9.11 4.93
CA LYS A 181 14.58 7.73 5.26
C LYS A 181 14.45 6.74 4.08
N TYR A 182 13.67 7.08 3.06
CA TYR A 182 13.53 6.29 1.84
C TYR A 182 14.48 6.72 0.72
N PHE A 183 15.16 7.86 0.90
CA PHE A 183 16.17 8.37 0.00
C PHE A 183 17.49 7.67 0.31
N GLN A 184 17.66 6.43 -0.16
CA GLN A 184 19.01 5.91 -0.35
C GLN A 184 19.55 6.57 -1.61
N THR A 185 20.70 7.24 -1.50
CA THR A 185 21.41 7.78 -2.65
C THR A 185 21.77 6.64 -3.59
N ASP A 186 20.96 6.44 -4.63
CA ASP A 186 21.29 5.57 -5.74
C ASP A 186 22.31 6.33 -6.61
N PRO A 187 23.56 5.84 -6.76
CA PRO A 187 24.55 6.49 -7.60
C PRO A 187 24.08 6.72 -9.03
N ASN A 188 23.17 5.88 -9.55
CA ASN A 188 22.59 6.07 -10.87
C ASN A 188 21.63 7.27 -10.91
N LEU A 189 20.84 7.50 -9.85
CA LEU A 189 20.00 8.70 -9.73
C LEU A 189 20.86 9.96 -9.70
N LEU A 190 21.98 9.93 -8.97
CA LEU A 190 22.92 11.06 -8.94
C LEU A 190 23.53 11.32 -10.33
N LYS A 191 23.92 10.27 -11.05
CA LYS A 191 24.46 10.37 -12.41
C LYS A 191 23.42 10.91 -13.39
N GLU A 192 22.19 10.39 -13.36
CA GLU A 192 21.09 10.87 -14.22
C GLU A 192 20.77 12.35 -13.93
N ALA A 193 20.72 12.74 -12.65
CA ALA A 193 20.48 14.13 -12.27
C ALA A 193 21.53 15.07 -12.88
N THR A 194 22.81 14.67 -12.88
CA THR A 194 23.87 15.47 -13.53
C THR A 194 23.80 15.46 -15.05
N SER A 195 23.27 14.40 -15.69
CA SER A 195 23.15 14.36 -17.15
C SER A 195 22.09 15.30 -17.73
N LYS A 196 21.13 15.77 -16.92
CA LYS A 196 20.06 16.70 -17.35
C LYS A 196 20.54 18.12 -17.62
N LEU A 197 21.80 18.43 -17.31
CA LEU A 197 22.43 19.73 -17.57
C LEU A 197 23.10 19.83 -18.95
N ASN A 198 23.16 18.70 -19.67
CA ASN A 198 23.69 18.61 -21.03
C ASN A 198 22.55 18.43 -22.03
#